data_AF-A0A6M3JW26-F1
#
_entry.id   AF-A0A6M3JW26-F1
#
_cell.length_a   1.000
_cell.length_b   1.000
_cell.length_c   1.000
_cell.angle_alpha   90.00
_cell.angle_beta   90.00
_cell.angle_gamma   90.00
#
_symmetry.space_group_name_H-M   'P 1'
#
loop_
_entity.id
_entity.type
_entity.pdbx_description
1 polymer ?
#
loop_
_entity_poly.entity_id
_entity_poly.type
_entity_poly.pdbx_seq_one_letter_code
_entity_poly.pdbx_strand_id
1 'polypeptide(L)'
;MPLYTYKCESCELEMDKVFPMKDCPSEVECIACHRLARKILSVGRGGFQTDNDVKWLPSACEVLQRVGEPPLTTRTEYRKYLKDNGLIPGR
;
A
#
# COMPACT_ATOMS: atom_id res chain seq x y z
N MET A 1 12.64 1.87 17.88
CA MET A 1 11.77 3.07 17.77
C MET A 1 11.25 3.14 16.35
N PRO A 2 9.94 3.40 16.13
CA PRO A 2 9.38 3.47 14.79
C PRO A 2 9.99 4.58 13.92
N LEU A 3 10.03 4.32 12.61
CA LEU A 3 10.40 5.30 11.59
C LEU A 3 9.12 5.90 11.00
N TYR A 4 9.11 7.21 10.81
CA TYR A 4 8.01 7.95 10.22
C TYR A 4 8.50 8.85 9.10
N THR A 5 7.80 8.84 7.98
CA THR A 5 8.12 9.67 6.81
C THR A 5 7.33 10.97 6.86
N TYR A 6 8.00 12.08 6.54
CA TYR A 6 7.44 13.41 6.46
C TYR A 6 7.75 14.03 5.10
N LYS A 7 6.82 14.80 4.55
CA LYS A 7 7.01 15.54 3.29
C LYS A 7 6.87 17.04 3.53
N CYS A 8 7.85 17.81 3.09
CA CYS A 8 7.78 19.26 3.15
C CYS A 8 6.86 19.82 2.07
N GLU A 9 5.93 20.71 2.44
CA GLU A 9 5.02 21.31 1.45
C GLU A 9 5.69 22.37 0.57
N SER A 10 6.84 22.88 0.98
CA SER A 10 7.53 23.96 0.25
C SER A 10 8.64 23.48 -0.69
N CYS A 11 9.40 22.46 -0.30
CA CYS A 11 10.49 21.93 -1.12
C CYS A 11 10.23 20.50 -1.59
N GLU A 12 9.07 19.93 -1.24
CA GLU A 12 8.63 18.57 -1.57
C GLU A 12 9.56 17.43 -1.11
N LEU A 13 10.61 17.76 -0.36
CA LEU A 13 11.55 16.78 0.17
C LEU A 13 10.86 15.84 1.16
N GLU A 14 11.04 14.54 0.92
CA GLU A 14 10.67 13.47 1.83
C GLU A 14 11.84 13.16 2.76
N MET A 15 11.55 13.02 4.05
CA MET A 15 12.54 12.72 5.08
C MET A 15 11.97 11.77 6.11
N ASP A 16 12.83 10.89 6.61
CA ASP A 16 12.47 9.95 7.64
C ASP A 16 12.99 10.42 9.01
N LYS A 17 12.12 10.37 10.02
CA LYS A 17 12.46 10.69 11.41
C LYS A 17 12.00 9.58 12.35
N VAL A 18 12.80 9.35 13.38
CA VAL A 18 12.54 8.34 14.40
C VAL A 18 11.88 9.03 15.59
N PHE A 19 10.70 8.57 15.98
CA PHE A 19 10.01 9.04 17.18
C PHE A 19 9.49 7.86 18.00
N PRO A 20 9.39 7.99 19.33
CA PRO A 20 8.56 7.10 20.13
C PRO A 20 7.10 7.16 19.67
N MET A 21 6.36 6.05 19.76
CA MET A 21 4.93 6.05 19.36
C MET A 21 4.10 7.08 20.14
N LYS A 22 4.43 7.31 21.42
CA LYS A 22 3.70 8.25 22.30
C LYS A 22 3.93 9.72 21.93
N ASP A 23 5.06 10.02 21.32
CA ASP A 23 5.55 11.38 21.10
C ASP A 23 5.78 11.65 19.61
N CYS A 24 5.01 11.00 18.73
CA CYS A 24 5.13 11.17 17.28
C CYS A 24 4.34 12.42 16.84
N PRO A 25 5.02 13.52 16.45
CA PRO A 25 4.33 14.74 16.03
C PRO A 25 3.74 14.58 14.63
N SER A 26 2.64 15.30 14.36
CA SER A 26 2.03 15.36 13.02
C SER A 26 2.85 16.19 12.02
N GLU A 27 3.63 17.15 12.53
CA GLU A 27 4.45 18.06 11.75
C GLU A 27 5.85 18.18 12.35
N VAL A 28 6.86 18.31 11.49
CA VAL A 28 8.26 18.49 11.87
C VAL A 28 8.90 19.58 11.02
N GLU A 29 10.00 20.14 11.51
CA GLU A 29 10.81 21.05 10.70
C GLU A 29 11.54 20.29 9.59
N CYS A 30 11.49 20.86 8.38
CA CYS A 30 12.19 20.36 7.21
C CYS A 30 13.69 20.59 7.30
N ILE A 31 14.48 19.55 7.01
CA ILE A 31 15.95 19.58 7.06
C ILE A 31 16.59 20.49 5.99
N ALA A 32 15.89 20.79 4.90
CA ALA A 32 16.46 21.54 3.76
C ALA A 32 16.04 23.02 3.75
N CYS A 33 14.78 23.32 4.06
CA CYS A 33 14.25 24.67 3.95
C CYS A 33 13.70 25.23 5.27
N HIS A 34 13.81 24.50 6.38
CA HIS A 34 13.37 24.92 7.72
C HIS A 34 11.87 25.29 7.83
N ARG A 35 11.08 24.92 6.83
CA ARG A 35 9.62 25.05 6.85
C ARG A 35 8.94 23.79 7.38
N LEU A 36 7.63 23.82 7.53
CA LEU A 36 6.85 22.69 8.01
C LEU A 36 6.86 21.52 7.00
N ALA A 37 7.07 20.32 7.54
CA ALA A 37 6.90 19.05 6.86
C ALA A 37 5.86 18.22 7.59
N ARG A 38 4.91 17.67 6.84
CA ARG A 38 3.78 16.90 7.39
C ARG A 38 4.06 15.42 7.32
N LYS A 39 3.62 14.69 8.34
CA LYS A 39 3.71 13.22 8.36
C LYS A 39 2.90 12.66 7.22
N ILE A 40 3.53 11.83 6.39
CA ILE A 40 2.86 11.09 5.33
C ILE A 40 2.87 9.61 5.68
N LEU A 41 1.75 8.94 5.40
CA LEU A 41 1.74 7.50 5.32
C LEU A 41 2.25 7.18 3.92
N SER A 42 3.51 6.79 3.82
CA SER A 42 4.06 6.19 2.61
C SER A 42 3.15 5.01 2.27
N VAL A 43 2.31 5.16 1.26
CA VAL A 43 1.43 4.12 0.79
C VAL A 43 2.36 3.06 0.20
N GLY A 44 2.75 2.08 1.01
CA GLY A 44 3.47 0.93 0.51
C GLY A 44 2.65 0.29 -0.60
N ARG A 45 3.25 -0.67 -1.34
CA ARG A 45 2.54 -1.43 -2.39
C ARG A 45 1.23 -2.10 -1.92
N GLY A 46 0.98 -2.13 -0.60
CA GLY A 46 -0.26 -2.58 0.03
C GLY A 46 -1.15 -1.45 0.58
N GLY A 47 -1.35 -0.36 -0.15
CA GLY A 47 -2.38 0.66 0.19
C GLY A 47 -3.76 0.04 0.47
N PHE A 48 -4.71 0.83 0.98
CA PHE A 48 -6.08 0.36 1.18
C PHE A 48 -6.68 -0.09 -0.16
N GLN A 49 -6.75 -1.40 -0.37
CA GLN A 49 -7.33 -2.01 -1.55
C GLN A 49 -8.79 -2.32 -1.26
N THR A 50 -9.68 -1.69 -2.04
CA THR A 50 -11.10 -2.06 -2.03
C THR A 50 -11.29 -3.34 -2.83
N ASP A 51 -12.47 -3.97 -2.78
CA ASP A 51 -12.69 -5.24 -3.48
C ASP A 51 -12.49 -5.15 -5.00
N ASN A 52 -12.64 -3.92 -5.55
CA ASN A 52 -12.51 -3.61 -6.97
C ASN A 52 -11.18 -2.91 -7.32
N ASP A 53 -10.40 -2.47 -6.34
CA ASP A 53 -9.10 -1.81 -6.56
C ASP A 53 -7.97 -2.67 -5.97
N VAL A 54 -7.75 -3.82 -6.61
CA VAL A 54 -6.85 -4.86 -6.12
C VAL A 54 -5.66 -4.98 -7.06
N LYS A 55 -4.61 -4.21 -6.76
CA LYS A 55 -3.46 -4.03 -7.67
C LYS A 55 -2.66 -5.31 -7.96
N TRP A 56 -2.73 -6.31 -7.08
CA TRP A 56 -2.07 -7.60 -7.28
C TRP A 56 -2.89 -8.60 -8.11
N LEU A 57 -4.19 -8.37 -8.28
CA LEU A 57 -5.10 -9.33 -8.90
C LEU A 57 -4.72 -9.67 -10.35
N PRO A 58 -4.37 -8.71 -11.23
CA PRO A 58 -3.99 -9.02 -12.61
C PRO A 58 -2.82 -10.02 -12.70
N SER A 59 -1.77 -9.81 -11.90
CA SER A 59 -0.62 -10.72 -11.85
C SER A 59 -0.98 -12.09 -11.30
N ALA A 60 -1.93 -12.18 -10.37
CA ALA A 60 -2.41 -13.48 -9.89
C ALA A 60 -3.23 -14.21 -10.97
N CYS A 61 -4.02 -13.49 -11.75
CA CYS A 61 -4.82 -14.04 -12.85
C CYS A 61 -3.95 -14.63 -13.97
N GLU A 62 -2.80 -14.03 -14.27
CA GLU A 62 -1.84 -14.57 -15.27
C GLU A 62 -1.37 -15.99 -14.95
N VAL A 63 -1.28 -16.33 -13.66
CA VAL A 63 -0.83 -17.65 -13.19
C VAL A 63 -2.01 -18.61 -13.00
N LEU A 64 -3.15 -18.09 -12.53
CA LEU A 64 -4.29 -18.92 -12.12
C LEU A 64 -5.25 -19.24 -13.27
N GLN A 65 -5.55 -18.26 -14.12
CA GLN A 65 -6.57 -18.40 -15.15
C GLN A 65 -5.97 -18.96 -16.44
N ARG A 66 -6.71 -19.86 -17.09
CA ARG A 66 -6.28 -20.44 -18.37
C ARG A 66 -6.44 -19.42 -19.50
N VAL A 67 -5.64 -19.58 -20.55
CA VAL A 67 -5.74 -18.77 -21.77
C VAL A 67 -7.16 -18.89 -22.36
N GLY A 68 -7.89 -17.78 -22.39
CA GLY A 68 -9.27 -17.70 -22.89
C GLY A 68 -10.34 -17.53 -21.83
N GLU A 69 -10.02 -17.62 -20.54
CA GLU A 69 -10.96 -17.29 -19.46
C GLU A 69 -11.10 -15.76 -19.29
N PRO A 70 -12.31 -15.25 -18.96
CA PRO A 70 -12.48 -13.83 -18.66
C PRO A 70 -11.70 -13.47 -17.38
N PRO A 71 -10.96 -12.34 -17.37
CA PRO A 71 -10.14 -11.97 -16.22
C PRO A 71 -11.00 -11.68 -15.00
N LEU A 72 -10.59 -12.19 -13.84
CA LEU A 72 -11.23 -11.86 -12.56
C LEU A 72 -11.00 -10.38 -12.26
N THR A 73 -12.05 -9.68 -11.84
CA THR A 73 -12.02 -8.22 -11.65
C THR A 73 -12.09 -7.82 -10.18
N THR A 74 -12.62 -8.71 -9.33
CA THR A 74 -12.78 -8.44 -7.90
C THR A 74 -12.10 -9.49 -7.03
N ARG A 75 -11.74 -9.11 -5.80
CA ARG A 75 -11.20 -10.06 -4.83
C ARG A 75 -12.25 -11.07 -4.36
N THR A 76 -13.54 -10.74 -4.39
CA THR A 76 -14.61 -11.70 -4.14
C THR A 76 -14.66 -12.78 -5.20
N GLU A 77 -14.61 -12.41 -6.49
CA GLU A 77 -14.52 -13.36 -7.61
C GLU A 77 -13.29 -14.26 -7.49
N TYR A 78 -12.13 -13.66 -7.19
CA TYR A 78 -10.89 -14.41 -6.95
C TYR A 78 -11.03 -15.47 -5.85
N ARG A 79 -11.60 -15.11 -4.69
CA ARG A 79 -11.81 -16.05 -3.59
C ARG A 79 -12.77 -17.17 -3.97
N LYS A 80 -13.83 -16.84 -4.72
CA LYS A 80 -14.78 -17.83 -5.22
C LYS A 80 -14.10 -18.79 -6.20
N TYR A 81 -13.32 -18.27 -7.14
CA TYR A 81 -12.56 -19.07 -8.10
C TYR A 81 -11.62 -20.06 -7.41
N LEU A 82 -10.87 -19.60 -6.39
CA LEU A 82 -9.99 -20.49 -5.63
C LEU A 82 -10.78 -21.62 -4.95
N LYS A 83 -11.93 -21.29 -4.32
CA LYS A 83 -12.78 -22.27 -3.66
C LYS A 83 -13.36 -23.29 -4.63
N ASP A 84 -13.90 -22.83 -5.75
CA ASP A 84 -14.54 -23.67 -6.76
C ASP A 84 -13.53 -24.61 -7.46
N ASN A 85 -12.26 -24.20 -7.55
CA ASN A 85 -11.17 -25.00 -8.12
C ASN A 85 -10.34 -25.76 -7.08
N GLY A 86 -10.72 -25.75 -5.79
CA GLY A 86 -10.01 -26.48 -4.73
C GLY A 86 -8.60 -25.94 -4.43
N LEU A 87 -8.32 -24.68 -4.73
CA LEU A 87 -7.04 -24.02 -4.52
C LEU A 87 -7.01 -23.31 -3.16
N ILE A 88 -5.89 -23.44 -2.45
CA ILE A 88 -5.68 -22.79 -1.14
C ILE A 88 -4.64 -21.67 -1.34
N PRO A 89 -4.95 -20.41 -0.97
CA PRO A 89 -3.98 -19.32 -1.05
C PRO A 89 -2.80 -19.61 -0.11
N GLY A 90 -1.57 -19.44 -0.63
CA GLY A 90 -0.34 -19.67 0.14
C GLY A 90 -0.29 -18.84 1.42
N ARG A 91 0.17 -19.46 2.51
CA ARG A 91 0.35 -18.84 3.83
C ARG A 91 1.46 -17.80 3.84
#